data_AF-A0AAD5KUF6-F1
#
_entry.id   AF-A0AAD5KUF6-F1
#
_cell.length_a   1.000
_cell.length_b   1.000
_cell.length_c   1.000
_cell.angle_alpha   90.00
_cell.angle_beta   90.00
_cell.angle_gamma   90.00
#
_symmetry.space_group_name_H-M   'P 1'
#
loop_
_entity.id
_entity.type
_entity.pdbx_description
1 polymer ?
#
loop_
_entity_poly.entity_id
_entity_poly.type
_entity_poly.pdbx_seq_one_letter_code
_entity_poly.pdbx_strand_id
1 'polypeptide(L)'
;MKGLWHLVKKKWLSYRFRFVPWIVLNFKEKSHRSVPKVDDKIVPDDAIISTLFKFSAALHENFNNGLAKKKPVESLKVMEKVLGYTVQLKRSTIPGAGIGVFVTQGIVAAGSIVAFYPGTIYRGTEPLLFQSITNPFIFRCIDGLHLDGKDSGISRMIFKSCVHRDLRWPFFPADLSWLTGDFINPLNCGQYVNNETPDFPCNVAYQECDLPLDRFPIELRRYLPNIYYSSSEWNRADFLRLVALVAVKDIVVDTELFSTYYTVVHA
;
A
#
# COMPACT_ATOMS: atom_id res chain seq x y z
N MET A 1 -26.66 -12.13 -25.17
CA MET A 1 -25.81 -11.01 -25.69
C MET A 1 -25.98 -9.68 -24.95
N LYS A 2 -27.20 -9.19 -24.67
CA LYS A 2 -27.42 -7.90 -23.96
C LYS A 2 -26.78 -7.82 -22.57
N GLY A 3 -26.79 -8.91 -21.80
CA GLY A 3 -26.16 -8.95 -20.45
C GLY A 3 -24.63 -8.84 -20.47
N LEU A 4 -23.96 -9.45 -21.44
CA LEU A 4 -22.50 -9.39 -21.58
C LEU A 4 -22.04 -7.97 -21.93
N TRP A 5 -22.73 -7.31 -22.87
CA TRP A 5 -22.49 -5.91 -23.22
C TRP A 5 -22.68 -4.96 -22.04
N HIS A 6 -23.68 -5.21 -21.19
CA HIS A 6 -23.91 -4.42 -19.98
C HIS A 6 -22.77 -4.60 -18.95
N LEU A 7 -22.30 -5.84 -18.76
CA LEU A 7 -21.17 -6.17 -17.88
C LEU A 7 -19.86 -5.54 -18.36
N VAL A 8 -19.58 -5.64 -19.66
CA VAL A 8 -18.40 -5.01 -20.28
C VAL A 8 -18.47 -3.49 -20.18
N LYS A 9 -19.64 -2.88 -20.45
CA LYS A 9 -19.84 -1.43 -20.31
C LYS A 9 -19.63 -0.94 -18.87
N LYS A 10 -20.16 -1.65 -17.88
CA LYS A 10 -19.98 -1.31 -16.45
C LYS A 10 -18.51 -1.44 -16.02
N LYS A 11 -17.83 -2.51 -16.43
CA LYS A 11 -16.38 -2.69 -16.21
C LYS A 11 -15.58 -1.58 -16.87
N TRP A 12 -15.88 -1.24 -18.13
CA TRP A 12 -15.20 -0.16 -18.86
C TRP A 12 -15.40 1.21 -18.20
N LEU A 13 -16.62 1.56 -17.78
CA LEU A 13 -16.90 2.83 -17.12
C LEU A 13 -16.15 2.98 -15.79
N SER A 14 -15.98 1.88 -15.04
CA SER A 14 -15.15 1.86 -13.82
C SER A 14 -13.64 1.87 -14.13
N TYR A 15 -13.23 1.25 -15.23
CA TYR A 15 -11.82 1.05 -15.59
C TYR A 15 -11.21 2.22 -16.39
N ARG A 16 -11.99 2.98 -17.15
CA ARG A 16 -11.49 4.00 -18.09
C ARG A 16 -10.62 5.08 -17.43
N PHE A 17 -10.85 5.37 -16.15
CA PHE A 17 -10.06 6.31 -15.37
C PHE A 17 -8.69 5.77 -14.93
N ARG A 18 -8.41 4.49 -15.20
CA ARG A 18 -7.15 3.79 -14.95
C ARG A 18 -6.42 3.42 -16.24
N PHE A 19 -7.06 3.55 -17.40
CA PHE A 19 -6.46 3.24 -18.70
C PHE A 19 -5.74 4.45 -19.28
N VAL A 20 -4.40 4.45 -19.18
CA VAL A 20 -3.53 5.58 -19.55
C VAL A 20 -3.84 6.18 -20.93
N PRO A 21 -4.03 5.41 -22.02
CA PRO A 21 -4.34 5.99 -23.33
C PRO A 21 -5.68 6.73 -23.36
N TRP A 22 -6.71 6.23 -22.66
CA TRP A 22 -7.99 6.93 -22.56
C TRP A 22 -7.88 8.21 -21.74
N ILE A 23 -7.08 8.22 -20.69
CA ILE A 23 -6.80 9.42 -19.88
C ILE A 23 -6.11 10.47 -20.74
N VAL A 24 -5.06 10.09 -21.49
CA VAL A 24 -4.29 11.01 -22.36
C VAL A 24 -5.17 11.57 -23.49
N LEU A 25 -6.01 10.74 -24.11
CA LEU A 25 -6.91 11.18 -25.19
C LEU A 25 -8.04 12.09 -24.71
N ASN A 26 -8.50 11.92 -23.47
CA ASN A 26 -9.56 12.73 -22.85
C ASN A 26 -9.00 13.78 -21.87
N PHE A 27 -7.72 14.14 -22.00
CA PHE A 27 -7.05 15.10 -21.12
C PHE A 27 -7.40 16.56 -21.43
N LYS A 28 -8.24 16.82 -22.46
CA LYS A 28 -8.73 18.15 -22.76
C LYS A 28 -9.89 18.49 -21.82
N GLU A 29 -9.66 19.54 -21.02
CA GLU A 29 -10.60 20.18 -20.09
C GLU A 29 -10.85 19.50 -18.73
N LYS A 30 -9.79 19.02 -18.06
CA LYS A 30 -9.75 19.18 -16.61
C LYS A 30 -8.83 20.33 -16.29
N SER A 31 -9.43 21.49 -16.00
CA SER A 31 -8.73 22.60 -15.37
C SER A 31 -7.90 22.04 -14.21
N HIS A 32 -6.61 22.34 -14.23
CA HIS A 32 -5.75 22.21 -13.06
C HIS A 32 -6.31 23.16 -11.99
N ARG A 33 -7.34 22.73 -11.25
CA ARG A 33 -7.65 23.32 -9.96
C ARG A 33 -6.54 22.87 -9.03
N SER A 34 -5.53 23.71 -8.85
CA SER A 34 -4.63 23.63 -7.71
C SER A 34 -5.48 23.82 -6.46
N VAL A 35 -5.84 22.72 -5.80
CA VAL A 35 -6.34 22.79 -4.43
C VAL A 35 -5.14 23.24 -3.58
N PRO A 36 -5.25 24.30 -2.78
CA PRO A 36 -4.20 24.64 -1.84
C PRO A 36 -3.92 23.42 -0.97
N LYS A 37 -2.64 23.20 -0.66
CA LYS A 37 -2.10 22.09 0.14
C LYS A 37 -2.63 22.23 1.58
N VAL A 38 -3.89 21.89 1.82
CA VAL A 38 -4.51 21.88 3.14
C VAL A 38 -4.25 20.51 3.75
N ASP A 39 -3.70 20.51 4.96
CA ASP A 39 -3.25 19.36 5.74
C ASP A 39 -4.43 18.45 6.15
N ASP A 40 -4.94 17.63 5.22
CA ASP A 40 -5.93 16.57 5.50
C ASP A 40 -5.27 15.29 6.05
N LYS A 41 -4.15 15.43 6.77
CA LYS A 41 -3.45 14.28 7.38
C LYS A 41 -4.10 13.94 8.71
N ILE A 42 -4.46 12.68 8.88
CA ILE A 42 -5.05 12.16 10.13
C ILE A 42 -3.98 12.16 11.23
N VAL A 43 -2.75 11.84 10.88
CA VAL A 43 -1.60 11.86 11.78
C VAL A 43 -0.40 12.56 11.15
N PRO A 44 0.53 13.12 11.93
CA PRO A 44 1.77 13.65 11.40
C PRO A 44 2.63 12.58 10.71
N ASP A 45 3.36 12.93 9.65
CA ASP A 45 4.27 11.99 8.96
C ASP A 45 5.31 11.38 9.90
N ASP A 46 5.82 12.15 10.84
CA ASP A 46 6.78 11.68 11.85
C ASP A 46 6.19 10.55 12.71
N ALA A 47 4.88 10.53 12.95
CA ALA A 47 4.22 9.44 13.64
C ALA A 47 4.19 8.17 12.78
N ILE A 48 3.97 8.31 11.47
CA ILE A 48 4.02 7.21 10.51
C ILE A 48 5.42 6.61 10.44
N ILE A 49 6.42 7.47 10.24
CA ILE A 49 7.83 7.10 10.13
C ILE A 49 8.31 6.46 11.44
N SER A 50 7.98 7.06 12.60
CA SER A 50 8.36 6.51 13.90
C SER A 50 7.75 5.12 14.13
N THR A 51 6.50 4.89 13.72
CA THR A 51 5.84 3.59 13.90
C THR A 51 6.49 2.54 12.99
N LEU A 52 6.71 2.87 11.72
CA LEU A 52 7.40 2.00 10.77
C LEU A 52 8.82 1.66 11.25
N PHE A 53 9.56 2.64 11.75
CA PHE A 53 10.91 2.44 12.30
C PHE A 53 10.88 1.50 13.52
N LYS A 54 10.06 1.81 14.54
CA LYS A 54 9.96 1.00 15.76
C LYS A 54 9.57 -0.44 15.45
N PHE A 55 8.58 -0.63 14.58
CA PHE A 55 8.14 -1.97 14.21
C PHE A 55 9.17 -2.73 13.37
N SER A 56 9.81 -2.07 12.40
CA SER A 56 10.88 -2.68 11.60
C SER A 56 12.08 -3.08 12.45
N ALA A 57 12.46 -2.25 13.42
CA ALA A 57 13.53 -2.54 14.37
C ALA A 57 13.18 -3.76 15.24
N ALA A 58 11.97 -3.84 15.76
CA ALA A 58 11.51 -4.98 16.55
C ALA A 58 11.45 -6.29 15.73
N LEU A 59 11.00 -6.22 14.47
CA LEU A 59 11.05 -7.37 13.55
C LEU A 59 12.51 -7.80 13.30
N HIS A 60 13.40 -6.83 13.08
CA HIS A 60 14.81 -7.08 12.84
C HIS A 60 15.48 -7.75 14.04
N GLU A 61 15.25 -7.22 15.23
CA GLU A 61 15.75 -7.79 16.48
C GLU A 61 15.25 -9.22 16.68
N ASN A 62 13.94 -9.46 16.49
CA ASN A 62 13.35 -10.79 16.65
C ASN A 62 13.95 -11.83 15.69
N PHE A 63 14.28 -11.44 14.45
CA PHE A 63 14.86 -12.35 13.46
C PHE A 63 16.37 -12.46 13.50
N ASN A 64 17.08 -11.50 14.11
CA ASN A 64 18.53 -11.56 14.27
C ASN A 64 18.94 -12.20 15.61
N ASN A 65 18.17 -12.02 16.68
CA ASN A 65 18.53 -12.48 18.03
C ASN A 65 18.09 -13.92 18.34
N GLY A 66 17.42 -14.63 17.42
CA GLY A 66 16.78 -15.92 17.73
C GLY A 66 16.99 -17.03 16.71
N LEU A 67 16.80 -18.28 17.17
CA LEU A 67 16.58 -19.50 16.36
C LEU A 67 15.28 -19.44 15.51
N ALA A 68 14.57 -18.31 15.55
CA ALA A 68 13.30 -18.09 14.88
C ALA A 68 13.53 -18.03 13.35
N LYS A 69 13.05 -19.06 12.65
CA LYS A 69 12.90 -18.98 11.19
C LYS A 69 11.99 -17.79 10.87
N LYS A 70 12.33 -17.00 9.86
CA LYS A 70 11.47 -15.92 9.33
C LYS A 70 10.13 -16.51 8.90
N LYS A 71 9.15 -16.46 9.80
CA LYS A 71 7.80 -17.03 9.64
C LYS A 71 6.77 -15.94 9.95
N PRO A 72 5.67 -15.85 9.20
CA PRO A 72 4.63 -14.85 9.42
C PRO A 72 4.04 -14.88 10.84
N VAL A 73 3.92 -16.06 11.44
CA VAL A 73 3.40 -16.23 12.81
C VAL A 73 4.25 -15.49 13.85
N GLU A 74 5.58 -15.47 13.70
CA GLU A 74 6.45 -14.74 14.62
C GLU A 74 6.31 -13.23 14.41
N SER A 75 6.14 -12.78 13.17
CA SER A 75 5.88 -11.36 12.87
C SER A 75 4.57 -10.87 13.50
N LEU A 76 3.52 -11.69 13.54
CA LEU A 76 2.25 -11.34 14.19
C LEU A 76 2.42 -11.16 15.71
N LYS A 77 3.22 -12.00 16.38
CA LYS A 77 3.53 -11.84 17.81
C LYS A 77 4.29 -10.53 18.07
N VAL A 78 5.24 -10.18 17.20
CA VAL A 78 5.96 -8.89 17.30
C VAL A 78 4.99 -7.74 17.07
N MET A 79 4.06 -7.86 16.11
CA MET A 79 3.05 -6.85 15.83
C MET A 79 2.15 -6.61 17.04
N GLU A 80 1.64 -7.67 17.65
CA GLU A 80 0.82 -7.60 18.87
C GLU A 80 1.58 -6.91 20.01
N LYS A 81 2.85 -7.31 20.24
CA LYS A 81 3.68 -6.74 21.31
C LYS A 81 3.99 -5.24 21.10
N VAL A 82 4.24 -4.82 19.86
CA VAL A 82 4.73 -3.47 19.54
C VAL A 82 3.59 -2.50 19.27
N LEU A 83 2.53 -2.96 18.59
CA LEU A 83 1.40 -2.13 18.16
C LEU A 83 0.15 -2.35 19.01
N GLY A 84 0.08 -3.42 19.79
CA GLY A 84 -1.08 -3.76 20.63
C GLY A 84 -2.22 -4.46 19.88
N TYR A 85 -2.03 -4.80 18.60
CA TYR A 85 -3.00 -5.50 17.76
C TYR A 85 -2.32 -6.30 16.65
N THR A 86 -3.09 -7.16 16.00
CA THR A 86 -2.66 -7.86 14.77
C THR A 86 -3.66 -7.65 13.64
N VAL A 87 -3.16 -7.58 12.41
CA VAL A 87 -3.98 -7.64 11.20
C VAL A 87 -3.63 -8.86 10.37
N GLN A 88 -4.63 -9.50 9.78
CA GLN A 88 -4.46 -10.66 8.91
C GLN A 88 -5.43 -10.65 7.74
N LEU A 89 -5.03 -11.32 6.65
CA LEU A 89 -5.91 -11.57 5.52
C LEU A 89 -6.96 -12.63 5.88
N LYS A 90 -8.23 -12.35 5.60
CA LYS A 90 -9.32 -13.34 5.65
C LYS A 90 -10.23 -13.15 4.42
N ARG A 91 -11.18 -14.06 4.21
CA ARG A 91 -12.24 -13.85 3.20
C ARG A 91 -13.06 -12.63 3.59
N SER A 92 -13.27 -11.72 2.65
CA SER A 92 -14.05 -10.50 2.89
C SER A 92 -15.51 -10.83 3.24
N THR A 93 -16.11 -10.01 4.12
CA THR A 93 -17.54 -10.00 4.42
C THR A 93 -18.36 -9.50 3.23
N ILE A 94 -17.76 -8.74 2.31
CA ILE A 94 -18.43 -8.29 1.09
C ILE A 94 -18.53 -9.47 0.10
N PRO A 95 -19.75 -9.89 -0.31
CA PRO A 95 -19.93 -11.01 -1.23
C PRO A 95 -19.19 -10.78 -2.56
N GLY A 96 -18.27 -11.69 -2.88
CA GLY A 96 -17.52 -11.66 -4.14
C GLY A 96 -16.35 -10.66 -4.19
N ALA A 97 -16.04 -9.94 -3.10
CA ALA A 97 -14.87 -9.06 -3.03
C ALA A 97 -13.54 -9.82 -2.87
N GLY A 98 -13.60 -11.11 -2.52
CA GLY A 98 -12.42 -11.96 -2.38
C GLY A 98 -11.81 -11.89 -0.99
N ILE A 99 -10.64 -11.27 -0.88
CA ILE A 99 -9.86 -11.16 0.36
C ILE A 99 -10.07 -9.77 0.97
N GLY A 100 -10.08 -9.71 2.30
CA GLY A 100 -10.08 -8.48 3.09
C GLY A 100 -9.02 -8.55 4.18
N VAL A 101 -8.74 -7.41 4.82
CA VAL A 101 -7.84 -7.31 5.97
C VAL A 101 -8.68 -7.15 7.23
N PHE A 102 -8.38 -7.92 8.27
CA PHE A 102 -9.13 -7.92 9.52
C PHE A 102 -8.20 -7.67 10.70
N VAL A 103 -8.69 -6.94 11.69
CA VAL A 103 -8.10 -6.94 13.03
C VAL A 103 -8.37 -8.31 13.66
N THR A 104 -7.35 -9.01 14.13
CA THR A 104 -7.49 -10.39 14.65
C THR A 104 -7.11 -10.54 16.11
N GLN A 105 -6.40 -9.59 16.69
CA GLN A 105 -6.12 -9.48 18.12
C GLN A 105 -6.04 -8.00 18.50
N GLY A 106 -6.32 -7.70 19.77
CA GLY A 106 -6.19 -6.35 20.32
C GLY A 106 -7.25 -5.36 19.84
N ILE A 107 -6.96 -4.08 20.03
CA ILE A 107 -7.80 -2.95 19.61
C ILE A 107 -6.90 -1.95 18.89
N VAL A 108 -7.33 -1.51 17.71
CA VAL A 108 -6.68 -0.42 16.98
C VAL A 108 -7.30 0.89 17.42
N ALA A 109 -6.52 1.80 18.01
CA ALA A 109 -7.01 3.14 18.33
C ALA A 109 -7.08 4.02 17.08
N ALA A 110 -8.01 4.97 17.05
CA ALA A 110 -8.07 6.01 16.02
C ALA A 110 -6.70 6.71 15.85
N GLY A 111 -6.30 6.96 14.61
CA GLY A 111 -4.97 7.48 14.26
C GLY A 111 -3.87 6.41 14.14
N SER A 112 -4.14 5.14 14.46
CA SER A 112 -3.12 4.08 14.33
C SER A 112 -2.96 3.60 12.88
N ILE A 113 -1.73 3.18 12.52
CA ILE A 113 -1.42 2.64 11.19
C ILE A 113 -1.75 1.15 11.15
N VAL A 114 -2.73 0.77 10.37
CA VAL A 114 -3.14 -0.65 10.27
C VAL A 114 -2.51 -1.37 9.10
N ALA A 115 -2.08 -0.65 8.06
CA ALA A 115 -1.41 -1.22 6.91
C ALA A 115 -0.64 -0.14 6.12
N PHE A 116 0.25 -0.59 5.24
CA PHE A 116 0.84 0.17 4.15
C PHE A 116 0.43 -0.46 2.83
N TYR A 117 0.22 0.35 1.80
CA TYR A 117 0.00 -0.10 0.44
C TYR A 117 1.35 -0.42 -0.23
N PRO A 118 1.71 -1.71 -0.38
CA PRO A 118 2.98 -2.08 -0.99
C PRO A 118 2.92 -1.91 -2.50
N GLY A 119 4.09 -1.88 -3.14
CA GLY A 119 4.16 -1.88 -4.59
C GLY A 119 5.31 -1.10 -5.19
N THR A 120 5.43 -1.24 -6.51
CA THR A 120 6.41 -0.49 -7.30
C THR A 120 5.90 0.92 -7.56
N ILE A 121 6.70 1.94 -7.27
CA ILE A 121 6.35 3.34 -7.50
C ILE A 121 6.82 3.76 -8.89
N TYR A 122 5.90 4.30 -9.68
CA TYR A 122 6.14 4.84 -11.01
C TYR A 122 5.91 6.35 -11.03
N ARG A 123 6.82 7.07 -11.69
CA ARG A 123 6.68 8.48 -12.06
C ARG A 123 5.88 8.62 -13.34
N GLY A 124 5.37 9.82 -13.62
CA GLY A 124 4.49 10.07 -14.78
C GLY A 124 5.09 9.72 -16.15
N THR A 125 6.42 9.76 -16.30
CA THR A 125 7.12 9.42 -17.55
C THR A 125 7.60 7.97 -17.63
N GLU A 126 7.43 7.20 -16.56
CA GLU A 126 7.88 5.82 -16.49
C GLU A 126 6.85 4.89 -17.13
N PRO A 127 7.28 3.72 -17.65
CA PRO A 127 6.43 2.87 -18.47
C PRO A 127 5.35 2.17 -17.64
N LEU A 128 4.24 2.88 -17.36
CA LEU A 128 2.95 2.52 -16.74
C LEU A 128 2.16 1.36 -17.41
N LEU A 129 2.21 1.40 -18.74
CA LEU A 129 1.05 1.07 -19.55
C LEU A 129 0.64 -0.41 -19.42
N PHE A 130 1.55 -1.33 -19.67
CA PHE A 130 1.21 -2.76 -19.81
C PHE A 130 0.80 -3.40 -18.48
N GLN A 131 1.43 -3.01 -17.36
CA GLN A 131 1.11 -3.49 -16.03
C GLN A 131 -0.16 -2.85 -15.44
N SER A 132 -0.57 -1.68 -15.94
CA SER A 132 -1.84 -1.05 -15.56
C SER A 132 -3.06 -1.74 -16.20
N ILE A 133 -2.85 -2.49 -17.30
CA ILE A 133 -3.93 -3.16 -18.02
C ILE A 133 -4.64 -4.15 -17.08
N THR A 134 -5.92 -3.90 -16.84
CA THR A 134 -6.81 -4.71 -15.97
C THR A 134 -6.27 -4.94 -14.56
N ASN A 135 -5.47 -3.99 -14.05
CA ASN A 135 -4.89 -4.05 -12.73
C ASN A 135 -5.68 -3.18 -11.73
N PRO A 136 -6.46 -3.78 -10.80
CA PRO A 136 -7.20 -3.02 -9.80
C PRO A 136 -6.30 -2.46 -8.69
N PHE A 137 -5.05 -2.90 -8.61
CA PHE A 137 -4.08 -2.53 -7.57
C PHE A 137 -3.15 -1.37 -7.98
N ILE A 138 -3.57 -0.58 -8.98
CA ILE A 138 -2.92 0.70 -9.27
C ILE A 138 -3.52 1.77 -8.37
N PHE A 139 -2.71 2.28 -7.44
CA PHE A 139 -3.01 3.44 -6.62
C PHE A 139 -2.34 4.68 -7.23
N ARG A 140 -3.06 5.80 -7.31
CA ARG A 140 -2.52 7.06 -7.82
C ARG A 140 -2.44 8.07 -6.68
N CYS A 141 -1.24 8.49 -6.35
CA CYS A 141 -0.98 9.57 -5.40
C CYS A 141 -1.44 10.93 -5.94
N ILE A 142 -1.64 11.87 -5.01
CA ILE A 142 -2.10 13.23 -5.30
C ILE A 142 -1.15 13.99 -6.24
N ASP A 143 0.15 13.75 -6.11
CA ASP A 143 1.20 14.35 -6.94
C ASP A 143 1.42 13.63 -8.28
N GLY A 144 0.62 12.61 -8.57
CA GLY A 144 0.68 11.85 -9.82
C GLY A 144 1.65 10.68 -9.84
N LEU A 145 2.30 10.34 -8.71
CA LEU A 145 2.96 9.04 -8.58
C LEU A 145 1.94 7.90 -8.64
N HIS A 146 2.35 6.75 -9.17
CA HIS A 146 1.52 5.55 -9.22
C HIS A 146 2.18 4.42 -8.47
N LEU A 147 1.45 3.74 -7.59
CA LEU A 147 1.90 2.51 -6.93
C LEU A 147 1.22 1.32 -7.60
N ASP A 148 2.01 0.33 -8.01
CA ASP A 148 1.53 -0.97 -8.48
C ASP A 148 1.67 -2.02 -7.37
N GLY A 149 0.58 -2.26 -6.66
CA GLY A 149 0.49 -3.22 -5.55
C GLY A 149 0.11 -4.63 -5.96
N LYS A 150 0.14 -4.97 -7.26
CA LYS A 150 -0.22 -6.31 -7.72
C LYS A 150 0.91 -7.30 -7.45
N ASP A 151 0.60 -8.32 -6.66
CA ASP A 151 1.47 -9.39 -6.16
C ASP A 151 1.81 -10.51 -7.17
N SER A 152 1.24 -10.43 -8.38
CA SER A 152 1.22 -11.51 -9.38
C SER A 152 1.60 -11.02 -10.78
N GLY A 153 1.98 -11.96 -11.66
CA GLY A 153 2.31 -11.69 -13.06
C GLY A 153 3.48 -10.72 -13.25
N ILE A 154 3.35 -9.82 -14.22
CA ILE A 154 4.39 -8.85 -14.59
C ILE A 154 4.70 -7.88 -13.44
N SER A 155 3.69 -7.40 -12.71
CA SER A 155 3.87 -6.49 -11.57
C SER A 155 4.78 -7.08 -10.48
N ARG A 156 4.56 -8.35 -10.13
CA ARG A 156 5.46 -9.13 -9.24
C ARG A 156 6.88 -9.18 -9.76
N MET A 157 7.05 -9.48 -11.05
CA MET A 157 8.38 -9.59 -11.67
C MET A 157 9.11 -8.27 -11.65
N ILE A 158 8.41 -7.16 -11.92
CA ILE A 158 9.00 -5.82 -11.88
C ILE A 158 9.43 -5.46 -10.46
N PHE A 159 8.56 -5.62 -9.45
CA PHE A 159 8.93 -5.32 -8.06
C PHE A 159 10.17 -6.11 -7.64
N LYS A 160 10.19 -7.43 -7.92
CA LYS A 160 11.36 -8.27 -7.66
C LYS A 160 12.61 -7.75 -8.39
N SER A 161 12.49 -7.41 -9.66
CA SER A 161 13.60 -6.89 -10.47
C SER A 161 14.18 -5.62 -9.84
N CYS A 162 13.33 -4.65 -9.47
CA CYS A 162 13.75 -3.42 -8.81
C CYS A 162 14.47 -3.70 -7.47
N VAL A 163 13.94 -4.64 -6.66
CA VAL A 163 14.57 -5.01 -5.37
C VAL A 163 15.96 -5.61 -5.57
N HIS A 164 16.13 -6.48 -6.57
CA HIS A 164 17.44 -7.10 -6.85
C HIS A 164 18.41 -6.12 -7.51
N ARG A 165 17.92 -5.19 -8.34
CA ARG A 165 18.74 -4.13 -8.93
C ARG A 165 19.33 -3.22 -7.85
N ASP A 166 18.51 -2.80 -6.89
CA ASP A 166 18.92 -1.85 -5.84
C ASP A 166 19.47 -2.56 -4.58
N LEU A 167 19.66 -3.89 -4.64
CA LEU A 167 20.22 -4.70 -3.57
C LEU A 167 21.68 -4.29 -3.29
N ARG A 168 21.95 -3.87 -2.06
CA ARG A 168 23.33 -3.68 -1.57
C ARG A 168 23.65 -4.80 -0.60
N TRP A 169 24.09 -5.93 -1.13
CA TRP A 169 24.29 -7.14 -0.33
C TRP A 169 25.08 -6.83 0.97
N PRO A 170 24.60 -7.28 2.15
CA PRO A 170 23.43 -8.17 2.39
C PRO A 170 22.09 -7.44 2.61
N PHE A 171 22.01 -6.13 2.36
CA PHE A 171 20.89 -5.26 2.71
C PHE A 171 19.88 -5.11 1.56
N PHE A 172 18.67 -5.64 1.78
CA PHE A 172 17.56 -5.54 0.84
C PHE A 172 16.86 -4.17 0.96
N PRO A 173 16.51 -3.52 -0.16
CA PRO A 173 15.91 -2.19 -0.16
C PRO A 173 14.39 -2.17 0.13
N ALA A 174 13.71 -3.32 0.03
CA ALA A 174 12.28 -3.45 0.31
C ALA A 174 11.92 -4.88 0.73
N ASP A 175 10.71 -5.06 1.27
CA ASP A 175 10.15 -6.35 1.65
C ASP A 175 9.64 -7.13 0.44
N LEU A 176 10.14 -8.34 0.24
CA LEU A 176 9.67 -9.25 -0.83
C LEU A 176 8.51 -10.14 -0.39
N SER A 177 8.26 -10.25 0.90
CA SER A 177 7.33 -11.23 1.48
C SER A 177 5.86 -10.92 1.20
N TRP A 178 5.52 -9.63 1.00
CA TRP A 178 4.15 -9.25 0.64
C TRP A 178 3.69 -9.84 -0.71
N LEU A 179 4.63 -10.22 -1.57
CA LEU A 179 4.33 -10.88 -2.85
C LEU A 179 3.81 -12.31 -2.66
N THR A 180 4.08 -12.98 -1.53
CA THR A 180 3.71 -14.40 -1.34
C THR A 180 2.50 -14.60 -0.43
N GLY A 181 2.04 -13.55 0.24
CA GLY A 181 1.03 -13.66 1.30
C GLY A 181 1.60 -14.12 2.65
N ASP A 182 2.88 -14.54 2.69
CA ASP A 182 3.60 -14.89 3.91
C ASP A 182 4.31 -13.65 4.48
N PHE A 183 3.51 -12.66 4.91
CA PHE A 183 4.03 -11.35 5.34
C PHE A 183 5.03 -11.46 6.50
N ILE A 184 6.26 -11.02 6.25
CA ILE A 184 7.28 -10.79 7.28
C ILE A 184 7.05 -9.44 7.94
N ASN A 185 6.64 -8.41 7.19
CA ASN A 185 6.03 -7.21 7.75
C ASN A 185 4.51 -7.27 7.51
N PRO A 186 3.68 -7.64 8.52
CA PRO A 186 2.24 -7.75 8.41
C PRO A 186 1.52 -6.48 7.97
N LEU A 187 2.14 -5.29 8.16
CA LEU A 187 1.55 -4.04 7.68
C LEU A 187 1.52 -3.96 6.14
N ASN A 188 2.35 -4.71 5.41
CA ASN A 188 2.45 -4.62 3.95
C ASN A 188 1.30 -5.34 3.22
N CYS A 189 0.06 -5.15 3.67
CA CYS A 189 -1.15 -5.81 3.17
C CYS A 189 -2.24 -4.84 2.67
N GLY A 190 -1.92 -3.54 2.57
CA GLY A 190 -2.90 -2.49 2.27
C GLY A 190 -3.63 -2.62 0.94
N GLN A 191 -3.06 -3.34 -0.03
CA GLN A 191 -3.68 -3.62 -1.32
C GLN A 191 -4.93 -4.51 -1.23
N TYR A 192 -5.13 -5.23 -0.11
CA TYR A 192 -6.32 -6.06 0.12
C TYR A 192 -7.37 -5.39 1.01
N VAL A 193 -7.17 -4.13 1.41
CA VAL A 193 -8.21 -3.38 2.12
C VAL A 193 -9.29 -3.00 1.10
N ASN A 194 -10.50 -3.51 1.33
CA ASN A 194 -11.62 -3.25 0.44
C ASN A 194 -12.12 -1.81 0.56
N ASN A 195 -12.90 -1.38 -0.42
CA ASN A 195 -13.57 -0.08 -0.35
C ASN A 195 -14.86 -0.20 0.45
N GLU A 196 -15.24 0.91 1.08
CA GLU A 196 -16.53 1.02 1.73
C GLU A 196 -17.69 0.79 0.76
N THR A 197 -18.79 0.34 1.32
CA THR A 197 -20.11 0.28 0.67
C THR A 197 -21.14 0.87 1.64
N PRO A 198 -22.40 1.12 1.20
CA PRO A 198 -23.44 1.57 2.11
C PRO A 198 -23.65 0.68 3.34
N ASP A 199 -23.43 -0.64 3.19
CA ASP A 199 -23.57 -1.62 4.26
C ASP A 199 -22.28 -1.80 5.09
N PHE A 200 -21.14 -1.43 4.51
CA PHE A 200 -19.81 -1.61 5.09
C PHE A 200 -19.06 -0.26 5.09
N PRO A 201 -19.34 0.63 6.08
CA PRO A 201 -18.77 1.96 6.11
C PRO A 201 -17.27 1.91 6.40
N CYS A 202 -16.53 2.90 5.90
CA CYS A 202 -15.11 3.01 6.16
C CYS A 202 -14.75 3.05 7.65
N ASN A 203 -13.56 2.54 7.95
CA ASN A 203 -12.91 2.63 9.25
C ASN A 203 -11.42 2.96 9.14
N VAL A 204 -10.89 3.06 7.91
CA VAL A 204 -9.52 3.49 7.61
C VAL A 204 -9.52 4.46 6.43
N ALA A 205 -8.46 5.25 6.33
CA ALA A 205 -8.24 6.16 5.20
C ALA A 205 -6.77 6.13 4.76
N TYR A 206 -6.57 6.37 3.46
CA TYR A 206 -5.23 6.45 2.88
C TYR A 206 -4.56 7.76 3.27
N GLN A 207 -3.30 7.71 3.66
CA GLN A 207 -2.47 8.87 3.92
C GLN A 207 -1.09 8.70 3.27
N GLU A 208 -0.71 9.68 2.46
CA GLU A 208 0.60 9.73 1.82
C GLU A 208 1.66 10.32 2.78
N CYS A 209 2.83 9.70 2.82
CA CYS A 209 3.97 10.11 3.64
C CYS A 209 5.25 9.94 2.83
N ASP A 210 6.15 10.92 2.88
CA ASP A 210 7.46 10.83 2.24
C ASP A 210 8.51 10.42 3.27
N LEU A 211 9.03 9.19 3.16
CA LEU A 211 10.06 8.66 4.06
C LEU A 211 11.46 9.11 3.58
N PRO A 212 12.20 9.93 4.33
CA PRO A 212 13.57 10.29 4.00
C PRO A 212 14.48 9.07 4.17
N LEU A 213 14.98 8.54 3.06
CA LEU A 213 15.73 7.27 3.08
C LEU A 213 17.09 7.42 3.75
N ASP A 214 17.71 8.58 3.65
CA ASP A 214 18.96 8.94 4.32
C ASP A 214 18.89 8.76 5.85
N ARG A 215 17.71 8.98 6.43
CA ARG A 215 17.44 8.85 7.87
C ARG A 215 16.90 7.47 8.28
N PHE A 216 16.70 6.54 7.34
CA PHE A 216 16.20 5.20 7.63
C PHE A 216 17.30 4.13 7.48
N PRO A 217 17.64 3.37 8.55
CA PRO A 217 18.76 2.44 8.54
C PRO A 217 18.66 1.37 7.46
N ILE A 218 19.78 1.10 6.78
CA ILE A 218 19.81 0.25 5.58
C ILE A 218 19.40 -1.19 5.87
N GLU A 219 19.72 -1.70 7.05
CA GLU A 219 19.37 -3.03 7.55
C GLU A 219 17.86 -3.22 7.77
N LEU A 220 17.14 -2.13 8.06
CA LEU A 220 15.69 -2.13 8.27
C LEU A 220 14.91 -1.94 6.96
N ARG A 221 15.55 -1.48 5.88
CA ARG A 221 14.87 -1.22 4.60
C ARG A 221 14.21 -2.46 4.00
N ARG A 222 14.67 -3.65 4.39
CA ARG A 222 14.08 -4.94 4.00
C ARG A 222 12.64 -5.16 4.48
N TYR A 223 12.10 -4.28 5.32
CA TYR A 223 10.71 -4.31 5.78
C TYR A 223 9.84 -3.25 5.09
N LEU A 224 10.42 -2.41 4.23
CA LEU A 224 9.69 -1.33 3.55
C LEU A 224 8.72 -1.87 2.49
N PRO A 225 7.53 -1.25 2.35
CA PRO A 225 6.47 -1.70 1.44
C PRO A 225 6.77 -1.41 -0.04
N ASN A 226 7.59 -0.41 -0.33
CA ASN A 226 7.70 0.18 -1.67
C ASN A 226 9.12 0.22 -2.20
N ILE A 227 9.23 0.29 -3.52
CA ILE A 227 10.48 0.57 -4.25
C ILE A 227 10.16 1.35 -5.52
N TYR A 228 11.05 2.24 -5.96
CA TYR A 228 10.86 2.93 -7.23
C TYR A 228 11.19 2.06 -8.44
N TYR A 229 10.44 2.30 -9.52
CA TYR A 229 10.69 1.65 -10.80
C TYR A 229 12.07 2.03 -11.35
N SER A 230 12.46 3.30 -11.36
CA SER A 230 13.83 3.71 -11.75
C SER A 230 14.84 3.50 -10.62
N SER A 231 16.12 3.29 -10.97
CA SER A 231 17.18 3.05 -9.99
C SER A 231 17.42 4.26 -9.10
N SER A 232 17.92 4.00 -7.88
CA SER A 232 18.31 5.04 -6.91
C SER A 232 19.28 6.09 -7.48
N GLU A 233 20.18 5.73 -8.41
CA GLU A 233 21.12 6.67 -9.04
C GLU A 233 20.47 7.65 -10.03
N TRP A 234 19.36 7.24 -10.66
CA TRP A 234 18.55 8.11 -11.52
C TRP A 234 17.39 8.76 -10.77
N ASN A 235 17.08 8.25 -9.57
CA ASN A 235 16.12 8.83 -8.66
C ASN A 235 16.74 10.04 -7.96
N ARG A 236 16.38 11.24 -8.42
CA ARG A 236 16.64 12.49 -7.70
C ARG A 236 15.70 12.71 -6.49
N ALA A 237 15.09 11.64 -5.96
CA ALA A 237 14.22 11.76 -4.80
C ALA A 237 14.96 11.33 -3.55
N ASP A 238 15.08 12.26 -2.61
CA ASP A 238 15.65 12.04 -1.28
C ASP A 238 14.72 11.24 -0.35
N PHE A 239 13.59 10.73 -0.89
CA PHE A 239 12.54 10.06 -0.13
C PHE A 239 11.98 8.83 -0.85
N LEU A 240 11.35 7.94 -0.09
CA LEU A 240 10.47 6.88 -0.55
C LEU A 240 9.01 7.26 -0.25
N ARG A 241 8.15 7.31 -1.28
CA ARG A 241 6.70 7.51 -1.09
C ARG A 241 6.12 6.28 -0.37
N LEU A 242 5.48 6.52 0.77
CA LEU A 242 4.65 5.57 1.49
C LEU A 242 3.18 5.97 1.35
N VAL A 243 2.31 4.96 1.31
CA VAL A 243 0.86 5.16 1.44
C VAL A 243 0.40 4.30 2.62
N ALA A 244 0.14 4.94 3.75
CA ALA A 244 -0.37 4.29 4.96
C ALA A 244 -1.91 4.21 4.91
N LEU A 245 -2.47 3.22 5.57
CA LEU A 245 -3.87 3.18 5.96
C LEU A 245 -3.96 3.46 7.45
N VAL A 246 -4.62 4.56 7.78
CA VAL A 246 -4.74 5.08 9.14
C VAL A 246 -6.18 4.88 9.61
N ALA A 247 -6.35 4.33 10.81
CA ALA A 247 -7.67 4.15 11.42
C ALA A 247 -8.34 5.51 11.68
N VAL A 248 -9.58 5.70 11.22
CA VAL A 248 -10.34 6.95 11.46
C VAL A 248 -11.22 6.88 12.71
N LYS A 249 -11.33 5.70 13.32
CA LYS A 249 -12.05 5.40 14.56
C LYS A 249 -11.41 4.18 15.21
N ASP A 250 -11.77 3.90 16.45
CA ASP A 250 -11.33 2.67 17.11
C ASP A 250 -11.90 1.44 16.40
N ILE A 251 -11.06 0.40 16.22
CA ILE A 251 -11.41 -0.84 15.52
C ILE A 251 -11.14 -2.02 16.44
N VAL A 252 -12.19 -2.79 16.70
CA VAL A 252 -12.13 -3.97 17.56
C VAL A 252 -11.79 -5.23 16.78
N VAL A 253 -11.41 -6.29 17.51
CA VAL A 253 -11.16 -7.62 16.96
C VAL A 253 -12.31 -8.13 16.07
N ASP A 254 -11.95 -8.90 15.05
CA ASP A 254 -12.82 -9.48 14.02
C ASP A 254 -13.56 -8.47 13.14
N THR A 255 -13.12 -7.21 13.13
CA THR A 255 -13.61 -6.19 12.20
C THR A 255 -12.79 -6.17 10.92
N GLU A 256 -13.45 -6.21 9.76
CA GLU A 256 -12.82 -5.97 8.45
C GLU A 256 -12.50 -4.49 8.25
N LEU A 257 -11.35 -4.21 7.64
CA LEU A 257 -10.93 -2.87 7.28
C LEU A 257 -11.56 -2.45 5.94
N PHE A 258 -12.17 -1.26 5.93
CA PHE A 258 -12.75 -0.64 4.75
C PHE A 258 -12.22 0.78 4.58
N SER A 259 -11.74 1.08 3.39
CA SER A 259 -11.20 2.39 3.03
C SER A 259 -12.23 3.25 2.29
N THR A 260 -12.16 4.57 2.49
CA THR A 260 -12.81 5.51 1.58
C THR A 260 -11.93 5.67 0.34
N TYR A 261 -12.46 5.43 -0.86
CA TYR A 261 -11.73 5.73 -2.10
C TYR A 261 -11.87 7.22 -2.43
N TYR A 262 -11.27 8.09 -1.63
CA TYR A 262 -11.02 9.47 -2.01
C TYR A 262 -9.52 9.68 -2.22
N THR A 263 -9.01 9.31 -3.40
CA THR A 263 -8.09 10.24 -4.05
C THR A 263 -8.90 11.51 -4.24
N VAL A 264 -8.68 12.51 -3.39
CA VAL A 264 -9.38 13.80 -3.45
C VAL A 264 -9.14 14.41 -4.83
N VAL A 265 -10.09 14.19 -5.73
CA VAL A 265 -10.37 15.03 -6.88
C VAL A 265 -11.82 15.45 -6.70
N HIS A 266 -12.05 16.38 -5.77
CA HIS A 266 -13.34 17.05 -5.67
C HIS A 266 -13.54 17.95 -6.90
N ALA A 267 -14.82 18.09 -7.26
CA ALA A 267 -15.35 18.58 -8.52
C ALA A 267 -14.88 19.98 -8.98
#